data_AF-A0A8J3KCG0-F1
#
_entry.id   AF-A0A8J3KCG0-F1
#
_cell.length_a   1.000
_cell.length_b   1.000
_cell.length_c   1.000
_cell.angle_alpha   90.00
_cell.angle_beta   90.00
_cell.angle_gamma   90.00
#
_symmetry.space_group_name_H-M   'P 1'
#
loop_
_entity.id
_entity.type
_entity.pdbx_description
1 polymer ?
#
loop_
_entity_poly.entity_id
_entity_poly.type
_entity_poly.pdbx_seq_one_letter_code
_entity_poly.pdbx_strand_id
1 'polypeptide(L)'
;MTVKDVQRGIGPATVVGTLVAESLAPGAVVDLPIVIRRIHRVRAGSAVDRVGGQPEVWTLLDFTCDEGLGDELAAQLSVGLLPGPWYADWTVGPAKQVVFAGRIFKVDRQDAVGLAAVREYARAVGVPEAQLDWAQ
;
A
#
# COMPACT_ATOMS: atom_id res chain seq x y z
N MET A 1 -31.66 7.25 -17.88
CA MET A 1 -32.04 6.12 -17.00
C MET A 1 -30.83 5.21 -16.93
N THR A 2 -30.03 5.34 -15.88
CA THR A 2 -28.84 4.52 -15.66
C THR A 2 -28.89 4.06 -14.22
N VAL A 3 -28.80 2.75 -14.06
CA VAL A 3 -29.18 1.97 -12.88
C VAL A 3 -28.51 2.50 -11.62
N LYS A 4 -29.34 2.86 -10.63
CA LYS A 4 -28.98 3.00 -9.22
C LYS A 4 -29.05 1.63 -8.56
N ASP A 5 -28.03 1.36 -7.75
CA ASP A 5 -27.86 0.27 -6.77
C ASP A 5 -27.96 -1.18 -7.25
N VAL A 6 -26.83 -1.88 -7.07
CA VAL A 6 -26.82 -3.29 -6.64
C VAL A 6 -25.87 -3.40 -5.44
N GLN A 7 -26.51 -3.33 -4.27
CA GLN A 7 -26.27 -4.09 -3.04
C GLN A 7 -24.85 -4.19 -2.46
N ARG A 8 -24.72 -3.67 -1.23
CA ARG A 8 -23.81 -4.21 -0.20
C ARG A 8 -24.02 -5.72 -0.11
N GLY A 9 -23.14 -6.49 -0.73
CA GLY A 9 -23.08 -7.93 -0.56
C GLY A 9 -22.38 -8.27 0.74
N ILE A 10 -22.96 -9.20 1.51
CA ILE A 10 -22.29 -9.96 2.57
C ILE A 10 -21.28 -10.88 1.87
N GLY A 11 -20.19 -10.31 1.38
CA GLY A 11 -18.98 -11.02 0.97
C GLY A 11 -17.94 -10.92 2.09
N PRO A 12 -16.91 -11.78 2.11
CA PRO A 12 -15.80 -11.60 3.05
C PRO A 12 -15.25 -10.18 2.88
N ALA A 13 -15.03 -9.48 4.00
CA ALA A 13 -14.45 -8.16 3.93
C ALA A 13 -13.09 -8.24 3.23
N THR A 14 -12.80 -7.23 2.41
CA THR A 14 -11.79 -7.31 1.37
C THR A 14 -10.76 -6.21 1.57
N VAL A 15 -9.48 -6.57 1.61
CA VAL A 15 -8.38 -5.62 1.44
C VAL A 15 -8.40 -5.15 0.00
N VAL A 16 -8.35 -3.83 -0.21
CA VAL A 16 -8.13 -3.22 -1.52
C VAL A 16 -6.84 -2.42 -1.42
N GLY A 17 -5.90 -2.68 -2.32
CA GLY A 17 -4.58 -2.05 -2.29
C GLY A 17 -3.96 -1.95 -3.67
N THR A 18 -2.87 -1.21 -3.74
CA THR A 18 -2.05 -1.04 -4.95
C THR A 18 -0.59 -1.26 -4.57
N LEU A 19 0.11 -2.10 -5.35
CA LEU A 19 1.54 -2.36 -5.22
C LEU A 19 2.28 -1.81 -6.45
N VAL A 20 3.36 -1.08 -6.22
CA VAL A 20 4.32 -0.73 -7.29
C VAL A 20 5.27 -1.91 -7.45
N ALA A 21 5.28 -2.60 -8.58
CA ALA A 21 6.11 -3.80 -8.75
C ALA A 21 7.61 -3.51 -8.59
N GLU A 22 8.06 -2.30 -8.97
CA GLU A 22 9.44 -1.85 -8.82
C GLU A 22 9.87 -1.59 -7.36
N SER A 23 8.93 -1.64 -6.40
CA SER A 23 9.25 -1.58 -4.99
C SER A 23 9.73 -2.92 -4.42
N LEU A 24 9.56 -4.03 -5.13
CA LEU A 24 9.96 -5.36 -4.68
C LEU A 24 11.46 -5.63 -4.93
N ALA A 25 12.12 -6.20 -3.93
CA ALA A 25 13.50 -6.66 -4.04
C ALA A 25 13.59 -7.89 -4.96
N PRO A 26 14.73 -8.09 -5.66
CA PRO A 26 14.96 -9.32 -6.41
C PRO A 26 14.80 -10.55 -5.51
N GLY A 27 13.96 -11.50 -5.93
CA GLY A 27 13.67 -12.71 -5.16
C GLY A 27 12.58 -12.55 -4.09
N ALA A 28 11.96 -11.37 -3.96
CA ALA A 28 10.76 -11.21 -3.14
C ALA A 28 9.64 -12.15 -3.62
N VAL A 29 8.97 -12.79 -2.66
CA VAL A 29 7.84 -13.68 -2.92
C VAL A 29 6.65 -13.15 -2.14
N VAL A 30 5.54 -12.91 -2.85
CA VAL A 30 4.21 -12.73 -2.26
C VAL A 30 3.38 -13.94 -2.68
N ASP A 31 3.27 -14.92 -1.79
CA ASP A 31 2.58 -16.19 -1.99
C ASP A 31 1.35 -16.24 -1.09
N LEU A 32 0.28 -15.59 -1.57
CA LEU A 32 -1.02 -15.51 -0.91
C LEU A 32 -2.12 -15.56 -1.97
N PRO A 33 -3.33 -16.01 -1.62
CA PRO A 33 -4.47 -16.02 -2.54
C PRO A 33 -4.99 -14.58 -2.75
N ILE A 34 -4.26 -13.80 -3.55
CA ILE A 34 -4.61 -12.45 -3.98
C ILE A 34 -5.22 -12.46 -5.37
N VAL A 35 -6.18 -11.57 -5.61
CA VAL A 35 -6.77 -11.35 -6.94
C VAL A 35 -6.21 -10.05 -7.49
N ILE A 36 -5.44 -10.12 -8.57
CA ILE A 36 -5.03 -8.94 -9.34
C ILE A 36 -6.23 -8.42 -10.14
N ARG A 37 -6.67 -7.21 -9.84
CA ARG A 37 -7.80 -6.54 -10.48
C ARG A 37 -7.38 -5.77 -11.73
N ARG A 38 -6.18 -5.21 -11.70
CA ARG A 38 -5.64 -4.40 -12.80
C ARG A 38 -4.11 -4.37 -12.75
N ILE A 39 -3.50 -4.45 -13.92
CA ILE A 39 -2.07 -4.17 -14.12
C ILE A 39 -1.99 -2.98 -15.07
N HIS A 40 -1.30 -1.92 -14.68
CA HIS A 40 -1.14 -0.75 -15.53
C HIS A 40 0.16 -0.01 -15.23
N ARG A 41 0.65 0.74 -16.22
CA ARG A 41 1.91 1.47 -16.11
C ARG A 41 1.66 2.96 -16.13
N VAL A 42 2.24 3.69 -15.19
CA VAL A 42 2.11 5.14 -15.06
C VAL A 42 3.50 5.76 -15.01
N ARG A 43 3.61 7.03 -15.41
CA ARG A 43 4.80 7.80 -15.08
C ARG A 43 4.72 8.18 -13.60
N ALA A 44 5.75 7.84 -12.83
CA ALA A 44 5.98 8.37 -11.49
C ALA A 44 5.96 9.89 -11.59
N GLY A 45 5.08 10.55 -10.83
CA GLY A 45 4.58 11.90 -11.08
C GLY A 45 5.63 13.00 -11.33
N SER A 46 5.67 13.97 -10.43
CA SER A 46 6.59 15.11 -10.52
C SER A 46 8.04 14.65 -10.29
N ALA A 47 9.02 15.51 -10.59
CA ALA A 47 10.43 15.23 -10.23
C ALA A 47 10.64 15.03 -8.71
N VAL A 48 9.67 15.42 -7.88
CA VAL A 48 9.64 15.24 -6.42
C VAL A 48 9.22 13.82 -6.02
N ASP A 49 8.58 13.07 -6.92
CA ASP A 49 8.18 11.67 -6.73
C ASP A 49 9.30 10.68 -7.09
N ARG A 50 10.46 11.16 -7.54
CA ARG A 50 11.62 10.34 -7.99
C ARG A 50 12.80 10.44 -7.03
N VAL A 51 12.53 10.61 -5.74
CA VAL A 51 13.58 10.65 -4.71
C VAL A 51 14.18 9.26 -4.55
N GLY A 52 15.50 9.17 -4.35
CA GLY A 52 16.17 7.89 -4.07
C GLY A 52 16.39 6.96 -5.27
N GLY A 53 16.31 7.46 -6.50
CA GLY A 53 16.60 6.66 -7.71
C GLY A 53 15.44 5.78 -8.19
N GLN A 54 14.21 6.07 -7.76
CA GLN A 54 13.01 5.39 -8.26
C GLN A 54 12.87 5.57 -9.80
N PRO A 55 12.41 4.54 -10.52
CA PRO A 55 12.27 4.60 -11.97
C PRO A 55 11.18 5.60 -12.40
N GLU A 56 11.32 6.17 -13.60
CA GLU A 56 10.34 7.13 -14.17
C GLU A 56 8.99 6.47 -14.44
N VAL A 57 8.96 5.16 -14.66
CA VAL A 57 7.74 4.40 -14.96
C VAL A 57 7.53 3.34 -13.89
N TRP A 58 6.33 3.32 -13.32
CA TRP A 58 5.89 2.33 -12.34
C TRP A 58 4.86 1.39 -12.93
N THR A 59 4.94 0.13 -12.54
CA THR A 59 3.97 -0.91 -12.83
C THR A 59 3.09 -1.10 -11.60
N LEU A 60 1.86 -0.58 -11.66
CA LEU A 60 0.88 -0.67 -10.58
C LEU A 60 0.06 -1.95 -10.72
N LEU A 61 0.04 -2.72 -9.63
CA LEU A 61 -0.77 -3.90 -9.43
C LEU A 61 -1.89 -3.56 -8.44
N ASP A 62 -3.09 -3.29 -8.94
CA ASP A 62 -4.26 -3.14 -8.07
C ASP A 62 -4.76 -4.54 -7.72
N PHE A 63 -4.91 -4.81 -6.43
CA PHE A 63 -5.25 -6.14 -5.95
C PHE A 63 -6.34 -6.10 -4.88
N THR A 64 -6.96 -7.26 -4.70
CA THR A 64 -7.86 -7.53 -3.58
C THR A 64 -7.53 -8.85 -2.93
N CYS A 65 -7.71 -8.96 -1.60
CA CYS A 65 -7.64 -10.24 -0.90
C CYS A 65 -8.60 -10.26 0.31
N ASP A 66 -8.78 -11.45 0.89
CA ASP A 66 -9.54 -11.60 2.13
C ASP A 66 -8.92 -10.78 3.27
N GLU A 67 -9.75 -10.14 4.10
CA GLU A 67 -9.28 -9.32 5.22
C GLU A 67 -8.39 -10.08 6.21
N GLY A 68 -8.62 -11.39 6.39
CA GLY A 68 -7.84 -12.26 7.27
C GLY A 68 -6.40 -12.44 6.80
N LEU A 69 -6.11 -12.15 5.52
CA LEU A 69 -4.77 -12.24 4.94
C LEU A 69 -3.97 -10.94 5.11
N GLY A 70 -4.57 -9.87 5.64
CA GLY A 70 -3.90 -8.57 5.74
C GLY A 70 -2.58 -8.64 6.51
N ASP A 71 -2.56 -9.31 7.65
CA ASP A 71 -1.35 -9.38 8.49
C ASP A 71 -0.25 -10.24 7.85
N GLU A 72 -0.60 -11.32 7.14
CA GLU A 72 0.36 -12.16 6.41
C GLU A 72 0.90 -11.44 5.17
N LEU A 73 0.04 -10.73 4.44
CA LEU A 73 0.43 -9.87 3.33
C LEU A 73 1.42 -8.80 3.79
N ALA A 74 1.17 -8.16 4.94
CA ALA A 74 2.10 -7.20 5.52
C ALA A 74 3.44 -7.82 5.88
N ALA A 75 3.45 -9.04 6.44
CA ALA A 75 4.68 -9.74 6.77
C ALA A 75 5.52 -10.05 5.52
N GLN A 76 4.90 -10.59 4.47
CA GLN A 76 5.61 -10.93 3.23
C GLN A 76 6.11 -9.65 2.51
N LEU A 77 5.31 -8.59 2.46
CA LEU A 77 5.73 -7.31 1.87
C LEU A 77 6.85 -6.64 2.67
N SER A 78 6.80 -6.67 4.01
CA SER A 78 7.86 -6.11 4.86
C SER A 78 9.22 -6.75 4.58
N VAL A 79 9.26 -8.04 4.27
CA VAL A 79 10.48 -8.76 3.86
C VAL A 79 10.84 -8.50 2.39
N GLY A 80 9.84 -8.39 1.53
CA GLY A 80 10.02 -8.31 0.08
C GLY A 80 10.27 -6.92 -0.48
N LEU A 81 9.98 -5.84 0.25
CA LEU A 81 10.18 -4.47 -0.22
C LEU A 81 11.66 -4.06 -0.22
N LEU A 82 12.05 -3.28 -1.22
CA LEU A 82 13.32 -2.56 -1.24
C LEU A 82 13.35 -1.49 -0.14
N PRO A 83 14.49 -1.28 0.53
CA PRO A 83 14.67 -0.14 1.43
C PRO A 83 14.46 1.21 0.72
N GLY A 84 14.12 2.24 1.50
CA GLY A 84 13.96 3.60 1.01
C GLY A 84 12.49 4.01 0.88
N PRO A 85 12.15 4.88 -0.08
CA PRO A 85 10.84 5.56 -0.15
C PRO A 85 9.72 4.67 -0.71
N TRP A 86 9.73 3.39 -0.37
CA TRP A 86 8.74 2.41 -0.79
C TRP A 86 7.85 1.99 0.36
N TYR A 87 6.55 2.01 0.13
CA TYR A 87 5.58 1.48 1.05
C TYR A 87 4.37 0.90 0.31
N ALA A 88 3.63 0.03 0.99
CA ALA A 88 2.28 -0.36 0.61
C ALA A 88 1.34 0.00 1.75
N ASP A 89 0.15 0.49 1.45
CA ASP A 89 -0.88 0.75 2.46
C ASP A 89 -2.26 0.25 2.04
N TRP A 90 -3.06 -0.10 3.02
CA TRP A 90 -4.46 -0.49 2.84
C TRP A 90 -5.24 -0.29 4.14
N THR A 91 -6.55 -0.48 4.08
CA THR A 91 -7.45 -0.41 5.23
C THR A 91 -8.20 -1.72 5.40
N VAL A 92 -8.35 -2.16 6.66
CA VAL A 92 -9.23 -3.27 7.08
C VAL A 92 -10.06 -2.79 8.26
N GLY A 93 -11.38 -2.68 8.08
CA GLY A 93 -12.26 -2.09 9.09
C GLY A 93 -11.77 -0.70 9.54
N PRO A 94 -11.55 -0.46 10.85
CA PRO A 94 -11.03 0.81 11.35
C PRO A 94 -9.49 0.93 11.26
N ALA A 95 -8.77 -0.16 10.97
CA ALA A 95 -7.32 -0.18 10.98
C ALA A 95 -6.72 0.20 9.62
N LYS A 96 -5.77 1.12 9.62
CA LYS A 96 -4.86 1.38 8.49
C LYS A 96 -3.58 0.56 8.69
N GLN A 97 -3.22 -0.21 7.67
CA GLN A 97 -1.92 -0.88 7.61
C GLN A 97 -1.01 -0.10 6.66
N VAL A 98 0.22 0.15 7.09
CA VAL A 98 1.28 0.74 6.26
C VAL A 98 2.54 -0.08 6.43
N VAL A 99 3.09 -0.55 5.32
CA VAL A 99 4.19 -1.51 5.29
C VAL A 99 5.36 -0.90 4.55
N PHE A 100 6.51 -0.84 5.21
CA PHE A 100 7.80 -0.48 4.67
C PHE A 100 8.72 -1.70 4.72
N ALA A 101 9.88 -1.63 4.06
CA ALA A 101 10.91 -2.64 4.22
C ALA A 101 11.32 -2.78 5.70
N GLY A 102 11.12 -3.97 6.28
CA GLY A 102 11.45 -4.30 7.66
C GLY A 102 10.57 -3.66 8.73
N ARG A 103 9.49 -2.95 8.37
CA ARG A 103 8.63 -2.25 9.34
C ARG A 103 7.16 -2.24 8.93
N ILE A 104 6.30 -2.66 9.86
CA ILE A 104 4.84 -2.66 9.69
C ILE A 104 4.23 -1.74 10.74
N PHE A 105 3.30 -0.88 10.31
CA PHE A 105 2.42 -0.11 11.18
C PHE A 105 0.99 -0.58 11.00
N LYS A 106 0.30 -0.84 12.11
CA LYS A 106 -1.14 -1.11 12.17
C LYS A 106 -1.72 -0.12 13.18
N VAL A 107 -2.39 0.90 12.66
CA VAL A 107 -2.90 2.02 13.47
C VAL A 107 -4.39 2.18 13.23
N ASP A 108 -5.13 2.55 14.27
CA ASP A 108 -6.52 2.98 14.07
C ASP A 108 -6.53 4.25 13.23
N ARG A 109 -7.44 4.35 12.26
CA ARG A 109 -7.55 5.54 11.39
C ARG A 109 -7.93 6.82 12.14
N GLN A 110 -8.45 6.69 13.35
CA GLN A 110 -8.77 7.81 14.23
C GLN A 110 -7.65 8.12 15.23
N ASP A 111 -6.59 7.30 15.29
CA ASP A 111 -5.42 7.54 16.14
C ASP A 111 -4.45 8.53 15.47
N ALA A 112 -4.65 9.81 15.78
CA ALA A 112 -3.81 10.89 15.27
C ALA A 112 -2.33 10.74 15.67
N VAL A 113 -2.03 10.18 16.85
CA VAL A 113 -0.66 9.99 17.33
C VAL A 113 0.02 8.86 16.56
N GLY A 114 -0.69 7.74 16.39
CA GLY A 114 -0.24 6.62 15.56
C GLY A 114 0.02 7.06 14.12
N LEU A 115 -0.92 7.78 13.50
CA LEU A 115 -0.76 8.31 12.14
C LEU A 115 0.41 9.29 12.02
N ALA A 116 0.64 10.15 13.02
CA ALA A 116 1.80 11.04 13.05
C ALA A 116 3.11 10.26 13.09
N ALA A 117 3.20 9.20 13.90
CA ALA A 117 4.38 8.34 13.97
C ALA A 117 4.66 7.61 12.65
N VAL A 118 3.62 7.13 11.94
CA VAL A 118 3.80 6.52 10.62
C VAL A 118 4.33 7.56 9.62
N ARG A 119 3.80 8.79 9.61
CA ARG A 119 4.27 9.88 8.74
C ARG A 119 5.72 10.26 9.05
N GLU A 120 6.09 10.34 10.32
CA GLU A 120 7.47 10.61 10.74
C GLU A 120 8.42 9.53 10.22
N TYR A 121 8.05 8.25 10.37
CA TYR A 121 8.85 7.14 9.82
C TYR A 121 8.95 7.21 8.30
N ALA A 122 7.85 7.50 7.61
CA ALA A 122 7.82 7.61 6.16
C ALA A 122 8.79 8.71 5.65
N ARG A 123 8.82 9.86 6.31
CA ARG A 123 9.81 10.93 6.03
C ARG A 123 11.24 10.46 6.29
N ALA A 124 11.47 9.74 7.39
CA ALA A 124 12.79 9.24 7.74
C ALA A 124 13.36 8.25 6.71
N VAL A 125 12.50 7.44 6.07
CA VAL A 125 12.90 6.54 4.97
C VAL A 125 12.86 7.20 3.59
N GLY A 126 12.56 8.50 3.52
CA GLY A 126 12.66 9.33 2.32
C GLY A 126 11.39 9.45 1.48
N VAL A 127 10.22 8.99 1.97
CA VAL A 127 8.95 9.13 1.25
C VAL A 127 8.64 10.62 1.04
N PRO A 128 8.39 11.07 -0.21
CA PRO A 128 8.04 12.46 -0.49
C PRO A 128 6.74 12.89 0.23
N GLU A 129 6.71 14.13 0.75
CA GLU A 129 5.53 14.66 1.46
C GLU A 129 4.25 14.62 0.62
N ALA A 130 4.38 14.80 -0.71
CA ALA A 130 3.27 14.71 -1.66
C ALA A 130 2.59 13.33 -1.69
N GLN A 131 3.29 12.26 -1.27
CA GLN A 131 2.77 10.89 -1.17
C GLN A 131 2.18 10.60 0.21
N LEU A 132 2.43 11.45 1.20
CA LEU A 132 1.91 11.34 2.56
C LEU A 132 0.54 12.02 2.74
N ASP A 133 -0.17 12.30 1.64
CA ASP A 133 -1.57 12.76 1.64
C ASP A 133 -2.55 11.62 2.00
N TRP A 134 -2.22 10.90 3.08
CA TRP A 134 -3.12 9.99 3.75
C TRP A 134 -4.16 10.85 4.43
N ALA A 135 -5.24 11.15 3.71
CA ALA A 135 -6.33 12.01 4.12
C ALA A 135 -6.67 11.86 5.62
N GLN A 136 -6.74 13.02 6.28
CA GLN A 136 -7.23 13.20 7.65
C GLN A 136 -8.63 12.61 7.85
#